data_AF-A0A9E2UQ89-F1
#
_entry.id   AF-A0A9E2UQ89-F1
#
_cell.length_a   1.000
_cell.length_b   1.000
_cell.length_c   1.000
_cell.angle_alpha   90.00
_cell.angle_beta   90.00
_cell.angle_gamma   90.00
#
_symmetry.space_group_name_H-M   'P 1'
#
loop_
_entity.id
_entity.type
_entity.pdbx_description
1 polymer ?
#
loop_
_entity_poly.entity_id
_entity_poly.type
_entity_poly.pdbx_seq_one_letter_code
_entity_poly.pdbx_strand_id
1 'polypeptide(L)'
;MDKRIIVNMGEGAVRRAPAVIASVGLGSCVVLMLYDPGPRIGGLAHILLPNSPVHSSGECGQRYPDNWKRQRGENIAPPDKPVYLYADTALIALFKEMTCMGASSFNIYAMIAGGARMFSEDEP
;
A
#
# COMPACT_ATOMS: atom_id res chain seq x y z
N MET A 1 24.69 1.22 10.39
CA MET A 1 24.38 1.81 9.08
C MET A 1 22.88 1.69 8.85
N ASP A 2 22.17 2.81 8.85
CA ASP A 2 20.72 2.82 8.58
C ASP A 2 20.49 2.49 7.11
N LYS A 3 20.10 1.25 6.83
CA LYS A 3 19.86 0.75 5.48
C LYS A 3 18.59 1.41 4.95
N ARG A 4 18.76 2.40 4.06
CA ARG A 4 17.66 2.95 3.26
C ARG A 4 17.07 1.83 2.40
N ILE A 5 15.76 1.71 2.41
CA ILE A 5 15.01 0.74 1.62
C ILE A 5 14.28 1.50 0.53
N ILE A 6 14.59 1.16 -0.72
CA ILE A 6 13.88 1.69 -1.88
C ILE A 6 12.70 0.77 -2.16
N VAL A 7 11.52 1.35 -2.30
CA VAL A 7 10.29 0.67 -2.68
C VAL A 7 9.97 1.03 -4.12
N ASN A 8 10.07 0.02 -5.00
CA ASN A 8 9.78 0.17 -6.42
C ASN A 8 8.26 0.15 -6.68
N MET A 9 7.86 0.46 -7.91
CA MET A 9 6.46 0.39 -8.32
C MET A 9 5.89 -1.01 -8.10
N GLY A 10 4.71 -1.08 -7.48
CA GLY A 10 4.06 -2.34 -7.15
C GLY A 10 4.65 -3.08 -5.94
N GLU A 11 5.59 -2.47 -5.22
CA GLU A 11 6.15 -2.99 -3.97
C GLU A 11 5.63 -2.21 -2.74
N GLY A 12 5.85 -2.80 -1.57
CA GLY A 12 5.60 -2.17 -0.29
C GLY A 12 6.58 -2.66 0.76
N ALA A 13 6.80 -1.84 1.80
CA ALA A 13 7.65 -2.20 2.92
C ALA A 13 7.14 -1.59 4.22
N VAL A 14 7.21 -2.37 5.30
CA VAL A 14 7.00 -1.90 6.68
C VAL A 14 8.30 -2.02 7.47
N ARG A 15 8.67 -0.97 8.21
CA ARG A 15 9.85 -0.97 9.09
C ARG A 15 9.61 -0.17 10.35
N ARG A 16 10.46 -0.42 11.34
CA ARG A 16 10.55 0.38 12.57
C ARG A 16 11.69 1.39 12.45
N ALA A 17 11.54 2.54 13.10
CA ALA A 17 12.65 3.48 13.29
C ALA A 17 13.86 2.76 13.92
N PRO A 18 15.09 3.07 13.50
CA PRO A 18 15.51 4.22 12.69
C PRO A 18 15.55 3.96 11.16
N ALA A 19 14.92 2.90 10.65
CA ALA A 19 14.94 2.60 9.22
C ALA A 19 14.28 3.72 8.37
N VAL A 20 14.79 3.91 7.16
CA VAL A 20 14.26 4.86 6.17
C VAL A 20 13.72 4.10 4.98
N ILE A 21 12.45 4.36 4.64
CA ILE A 21 11.76 3.81 3.46
C ILE A 21 11.53 4.96 2.49
N ALA A 22 11.83 4.78 1.22
CA ALA A 22 11.65 5.80 0.20
C ALA A 22 11.24 5.18 -1.14
N SER A 23 10.51 5.95 -1.94
CA SER A 23 10.30 5.68 -3.36
C SER A 23 10.84 6.83 -4.17
N VAL A 24 11.33 6.52 -5.38
CA VAL A 24 11.89 7.50 -6.31
C VAL A 24 11.02 7.52 -7.56
N GLY A 25 10.76 8.72 -8.09
CA GLY A 25 10.07 8.90 -9.36
C GLY A 25 8.60 8.46 -9.34
N LEU A 26 7.74 9.20 -8.65
CA LEU A 26 6.32 8.86 -8.53
C LEU A 26 5.53 9.05 -9.83
N GLY A 27 5.69 10.17 -10.52
CA GLY A 27 4.91 10.46 -11.73
C GLY A 27 3.40 10.37 -11.47
N SER A 28 2.70 9.59 -12.30
CA SER A 28 1.27 9.29 -12.13
C SER A 28 0.96 8.25 -11.05
N CYS A 29 1.98 7.52 -10.57
CA CYS A 29 1.81 6.59 -9.45
C CYS A 29 1.54 7.36 -8.15
N VAL A 30 0.95 6.68 -7.19
CA VAL A 30 0.67 7.21 -5.85
C VAL A 30 1.39 6.37 -4.82
N VAL A 31 2.09 7.00 -3.89
CA VAL A 31 2.59 6.33 -2.68
C VAL A 31 1.63 6.55 -1.52
N LEU A 32 1.30 5.46 -0.84
CA LEU A 32 0.59 5.45 0.43
C LEU A 32 1.59 5.20 1.55
N MET A 33 1.61 6.10 2.53
CA MET A 33 2.44 5.99 3.73
C MET A 33 1.55 5.91 4.95
N LEU A 34 1.84 4.98 5.84
CA LEU A 34 1.19 4.82 7.13
C LEU A 34 2.25 4.88 8.23
N TYR A 35 1.97 5.53 9.34
CA TYR A 35 2.92 5.67 10.44
C TYR A 35 2.24 5.69 11.80
N ASP A 36 2.75 4.90 12.74
CA ASP A 36 2.36 4.99 14.15
C ASP A 36 3.54 5.54 14.99
N PRO A 37 3.40 6.73 15.61
CA PRO A 37 4.46 7.35 16.39
C PRO A 37 4.76 6.66 17.72
N GLY A 38 3.84 5.86 18.27
CA GLY A 38 4.04 5.17 19.55
C GLY A 38 5.16 4.12 19.46
N PRO A 39 4.97 3.04 18.70
CA PRO A 39 5.98 2.02 18.44
C PRO A 39 6.99 2.45 17.36
N ARG A 40 6.79 3.60 16.71
CA ARG A 40 7.60 4.14 15.60
C ARG A 40 7.72 3.17 14.44
N ILE A 41 6.59 2.64 14.00
CA ILE A 41 6.47 1.72 12.86
C ILE A 41 5.86 2.50 11.70
N GLY A 42 6.49 2.43 10.54
CA GLY A 42 6.00 3.04 9.32
C GLY A 42 5.98 2.05 8.18
N GLY A 43 5.01 2.24 7.27
CA GLY A 43 4.90 1.51 6.03
C GLY A 43 4.82 2.46 4.85
N LEU A 44 5.31 2.02 3.69
CA LEU A 44 5.13 2.70 2.41
C LEU A 44 4.78 1.67 1.33
N ALA A 45 3.76 1.96 0.53
CA ALA A 45 3.39 1.21 -0.67
C ALA A 45 3.42 2.13 -1.89
N HIS A 46 4.00 1.67 -3.00
CA HIS A 46 4.08 2.41 -4.26
C HIS A 46 3.06 1.83 -5.25
N ILE A 47 1.88 2.46 -5.28
CA ILE A 47 0.69 2.00 -5.99
C ILE A 47 0.70 2.53 -7.42
N LEU A 48 0.48 1.64 -8.39
CA LEU A 48 0.37 1.99 -9.81
C LEU A 48 -1.09 2.11 -10.26
N LEU A 49 -1.96 1.26 -9.72
CA LEU A 49 -3.33 1.09 -10.19
C LEU A 49 -4.35 1.38 -9.07
N PRO A 50 -5.56 1.88 -9.40
CA PRO A 50 -6.54 2.23 -8.39
C PRO A 50 -7.22 1.01 -7.76
N ASN A 51 -7.63 0.03 -8.57
CA ASN A 51 -8.45 -1.10 -8.13
C ASN A 51 -7.89 -2.42 -8.64
N SER A 52 -7.86 -3.43 -7.77
CA SER A 52 -7.54 -4.79 -8.16
C SER A 52 -8.63 -5.39 -9.08
N PRO A 53 -8.30 -6.40 -9.91
CA PRO A 53 -9.27 -7.07 -10.78
C PRO A 53 -10.43 -7.75 -10.04
N VAL A 54 -10.39 -7.81 -8.70
CA VAL A 54 -11.48 -8.30 -7.86
C VAL A 54 -12.65 -7.29 -7.83
N HIS A 55 -12.42 -6.03 -8.23
CA HIS A 55 -13.41 -4.95 -8.22
C HIS A 55 -13.80 -4.43 -9.62
N SER A 56 -13.40 -5.09 -10.72
CA SER A 56 -13.61 -4.58 -12.09
C SER A 56 -15.03 -4.72 -12.66
N SER A 57 -16.03 -5.05 -11.85
CA SER A 57 -17.44 -5.06 -12.25
C SER A 57 -18.27 -4.09 -11.39
N GLY A 58 -18.16 -2.78 -11.66
CA GLY A 58 -19.25 -1.79 -11.51
C GLY A 58 -20.08 -1.69 -10.22
N GLU A 59 -19.74 -2.34 -9.11
CA GLU A 59 -20.54 -2.35 -7.90
C GLU A 59 -19.74 -1.80 -6.72
N CYS A 60 -19.92 -0.50 -6.47
CA CYS A 60 -19.56 0.17 -5.23
C CYS A 60 -20.39 -0.45 -4.09
N GLY A 61 -19.95 -1.60 -3.55
CA GLY A 61 -20.69 -2.26 -2.47
C GLY A 61 -20.57 -3.78 -2.38
N GLN A 62 -19.80 -4.45 -3.25
CA GLN A 62 -19.46 -5.86 -3.05
C GLN A 62 -18.52 -5.96 -1.84
N ARG A 63 -19.14 -6.07 -0.66
CA ARG A 63 -18.52 -6.29 0.64
C ARG A 63 -17.50 -7.42 0.52
N TYR A 64 -16.27 -7.21 1.00
CA TYR A 64 -15.26 -8.25 1.12
C TYR A 64 -15.94 -9.54 1.60
N PRO A 65 -15.79 -10.67 0.88
CA PRO A 65 -16.50 -11.89 1.25
C PRO A 65 -16.17 -12.23 2.71
N ASP A 66 -17.19 -12.60 3.49
CA ASP A 66 -17.12 -12.70 4.96
C ASP A 66 -16.02 -13.68 5.47
N ASN A 67 -15.44 -14.49 4.57
CA ASN A 67 -14.31 -15.38 4.82
C ASN A 67 -12.92 -14.73 4.71
N TRP A 68 -12.81 -13.44 4.36
CA TRP A 68 -11.58 -12.63 4.39
C TRP A 68 -10.85 -12.68 5.76
N LYS A 69 -11.61 -12.86 6.85
CA LYS A 69 -11.07 -12.96 8.22
C LYS A 69 -10.47 -14.33 8.55
N ARG A 70 -10.54 -15.33 7.66
CA ARG A 70 -10.24 -16.74 8.00
C ARG A 70 -8.98 -17.33 7.38
N GLN A 71 -8.18 -16.56 6.65
CA GLN A 71 -6.85 -17.02 6.24
C GLN A 71 -5.80 -16.42 7.18
N ARG A 72 -5.50 -17.17 8.25
CA ARG A 72 -4.34 -16.92 9.11
C ARG A 72 -3.08 -17.06 8.25
N GLY A 73 -2.59 -15.96 7.71
CA GLY A 73 -1.28 -15.91 7.05
C GLY A 73 -1.23 -16.27 5.57
N GLU A 74 -2.32 -16.13 4.81
CA GLU A 74 -2.29 -16.35 3.36
C GLU A 74 -2.61 -15.07 2.59
N ASN A 75 -1.96 -14.95 1.42
CA ASN A 75 -1.72 -13.72 0.66
C ASN A 75 -3.00 -12.90 0.37
N ILE A 76 -2.90 -11.59 0.61
CA ILE A 76 -3.98 -10.58 0.47
C ILE A 76 -4.35 -10.32 -1.01
N ALA A 77 -3.60 -10.90 -1.95
CA ALA A 77 -3.89 -10.91 -3.37
C ALA A 77 -3.87 -12.35 -3.89
N PRO A 78 -4.51 -12.63 -5.06
CA PRO A 78 -4.30 -13.88 -5.79
C PRO A 78 -2.80 -14.21 -5.88
N PRO A 79 -2.38 -15.48 -5.76
CA PRO A 79 -0.98 -15.88 -5.65
C PRO A 79 -0.10 -15.44 -6.84
N ASP A 80 -0.73 -15.05 -7.95
CA ASP A 80 -0.14 -14.58 -9.20
C ASP A 80 -0.06 -13.05 -9.32
N LYS A 81 -0.65 -12.26 -8.40
CA LYS A 81 -0.79 -10.79 -8.55
C LYS A 81 -0.08 -10.00 -7.44
N PRO A 82 0.65 -8.93 -7.79
CA PRO A 82 1.35 -8.10 -6.81
C PRO A 82 0.35 -7.32 -5.93
N VAL A 83 0.40 -7.55 -4.61
CA VAL A 83 -0.49 -6.95 -3.60
C VAL A 83 -0.40 -5.42 -3.56
N TYR A 84 0.80 -4.87 -3.72
CA TYR A 84 1.05 -3.44 -3.60
C TYR A 84 0.84 -2.65 -4.90
N LEU A 85 0.48 -3.35 -5.98
CA LEU A 85 0.21 -2.71 -7.28
C LEU A 85 -1.09 -1.90 -7.26
N TYR A 86 -2.08 -2.31 -6.46
CA TYR A 86 -3.43 -1.72 -6.43
C TYR A 86 -3.72 -1.01 -5.09
N ALA A 87 -4.45 0.11 -5.12
CA ALA A 87 -4.70 0.91 -3.92
C ALA A 87 -5.57 0.20 -2.87
N ASP A 88 -6.61 -0.51 -3.34
CA ASP A 88 -7.54 -1.28 -2.50
C ASP A 88 -6.85 -2.40 -1.72
N THR A 89 -5.91 -3.13 -2.35
CA THR A 89 -5.14 -4.18 -1.68
C THR A 89 -3.96 -3.64 -0.88
N ALA A 90 -3.28 -2.60 -1.37
CA ALA A 90 -2.09 -2.03 -0.75
C ALA A 90 -2.37 -1.45 0.65
N LEU A 91 -3.45 -0.67 0.79
CA LEU A 91 -3.83 -0.09 2.09
C LEU A 91 -4.01 -1.17 3.15
N ILE A 92 -4.73 -2.21 2.79
CA ILE A 92 -5.10 -3.28 3.71
C ILE A 92 -3.88 -4.13 4.08
N ALA A 93 -3.05 -4.46 3.10
CA ALA A 93 -1.81 -5.20 3.33
C ALA A 93 -0.85 -4.42 4.24
N LEU A 94 -0.64 -3.14 3.94
CA LEU A 94 0.26 -2.29 4.70
C LEU A 94 -0.23 -2.12 6.16
N PHE A 95 -1.53 -1.87 6.34
CA PHE A 95 -2.13 -1.78 7.67
C PHE A 95 -2.00 -3.09 8.46
N LYS A 96 -2.30 -4.23 7.84
CA LYS A 96 -2.15 -5.56 8.46
C LYS A 96 -0.70 -5.83 8.86
N GLU A 97 0.24 -5.62 7.97
CA GLU A 97 1.67 -5.82 8.26
C GLU A 97 2.15 -4.92 9.41
N MET A 98 1.73 -3.65 9.42
CA MET A 98 2.04 -2.72 10.52
C MET A 98 1.47 -3.20 11.85
N THR A 99 0.19 -3.58 11.90
CA THR A 99 -0.44 -4.08 13.14
C THR A 99 0.19 -5.41 13.61
N CYS A 100 0.53 -6.31 12.69
CA CYS A 100 1.30 -7.52 13.01
C CYS A 100 2.69 -7.22 13.57
N MET A 101 3.31 -6.10 13.17
CA MET A 101 4.57 -5.61 13.71
C MET A 101 4.41 -4.87 15.05
N GLY A 102 3.18 -4.72 15.54
CA GLY A 102 2.86 -4.08 16.82
C GLY A 102 2.46 -2.60 16.71
N ALA A 103 2.06 -2.11 15.53
CA ALA A 103 1.43 -0.80 15.40
C ALA A 103 0.02 -0.82 16.00
N SER A 104 -0.34 0.26 16.69
CA SER A 104 -1.68 0.50 17.19
C SER A 104 -2.60 0.89 16.04
N SER A 105 -3.72 0.17 15.90
CA SER A 105 -4.77 0.50 14.91
C SER A 105 -5.44 1.86 15.16
N PHE A 106 -5.27 2.45 16.35
CA PHE A 106 -5.93 3.69 16.76
C PHE A 106 -5.07 4.93 16.58
N ASN A 107 -3.78 4.77 16.28
CA ASN A 107 -2.82 5.87 16.25
C ASN A 107 -2.01 5.90 14.94
N ILE A 108 -2.66 5.55 13.84
CA ILE A 108 -2.03 5.54 12.52
C ILE A 108 -2.29 6.86 11.81
N TYR A 109 -1.21 7.51 11.41
CA TYR A 109 -1.20 8.67 10.52
C TYR A 109 -1.00 8.17 9.09
N ALA A 110 -1.82 8.68 8.17
CA ALA A 110 -1.73 8.38 6.76
C ALA A 110 -1.25 9.60 5.98
N MET A 111 -0.39 9.38 4.98
CA MET A 111 0.04 10.38 4.02
C MET A 111 0.03 9.79 2.61
N ILE A 112 -0.26 10.63 1.63
CA ILE A 112 -0.22 10.27 0.21
C ILE A 112 0.62 11.28 -0.56
N ALA A 113 1.31 10.82 -1.61
CA ALA A 113 2.05 11.68 -2.54
C ALA A 113 2.07 11.06 -3.94
N GLY A 114 2.25 11.87 -4.98
CA GLY A 114 2.23 11.44 -6.38
C GLY A 114 0.92 11.80 -7.09
N GLY A 115 0.51 10.99 -8.07
CA GLY A 115 -0.73 11.22 -8.84
C GLY A 115 -0.62 12.37 -9.83
N ALA A 116 0.58 12.69 -10.30
CA ALA A 116 0.78 13.77 -11.27
C ALA A 116 0.31 13.36 -12.66
N ARG A 117 -0.23 14.32 -13.40
CA ARG A 117 -0.52 14.21 -14.84
C ARG A 117 0.43 15.14 -15.60
N MET A 118 1.41 14.57 -16.30
CA MET A 118 2.46 15.35 -16.98
C MET A 118 2.09 15.73 -18.41
N PHE A 119 1.31 14.91 -19.10
CA PHE A 119 0.94 15.11 -20.51
C PHE A 119 -0.60 15.08 -20.69
N SER A 120 -1.10 15.83 -21.66
CA SER A 120 -2.48 15.74 -22.16
C SER A 120 -2.65 14.52 -23.08
N GLU A 121 -3.89 14.04 -23.24
CA GLU A 121 -4.20 12.90 -24.13
C GLU A 121 -4.14 13.29 -25.63
N ASP A 122 -3.97 14.57 -25.93
CA ASP A 122 -4.16 15.17 -27.26
C ASP A 122 -2.86 15.64 -27.94
N GLU A 123 -1.71 15.05 -27.64
CA GLU A 123 -0.48 15.30 -28.43
C GLU A 123 -0.16 14.05 -29.29
N PRO A 124 -0.14 14.17 -30.63
CA PRO A 124 0.21 13.08 -31.54
C PRO A 124 1.67 12.63 -31.47
#